data_AF-A0A7C1WGD1-F1
#
_entry.id   AF-A0A7C1WGD1-F1
#
_cell.length_a   1.000
_cell.length_b   1.000
_cell.length_c   1.000
_cell.angle_alpha   90.00
_cell.angle_beta   90.00
_cell.angle_gamma   90.00
#
_symmetry.space_group_name_H-M   'P 1'
#
loop_
_entity.id
_entity.type
_entity.pdbx_description
1 polymer ?
#
loop_
_entity_poly.entity_id
_entity_poly.type
_entity_poly.pdbx_seq_one_letter_code
_entity_poly.pdbx_strand_id
1 'polypeptide(L)'
;MPIPLKKASRCLSLCIRPSYKLLAIVFYSLLTSTAAIADADFRVVSAINQDQQLVDYQLTLTDCQLVEKFEVTAGTFSETKVATVDDQNRCRFQFTAKGNNYLAPSVQITFKTGMVETHSETFTAESLPPTINLNSVNVIFIDGQQYLAVSASATDDVDISYLAFSIVGLRASDLRAANG
;
A
#
# COMPACT_ATOMS: atom_id res chain seq x y z
N MET A 1 -14.75 -60.84 72.57
CA MET A 1 -13.55 -60.28 73.23
C MET A 1 -12.56 -59.88 72.14
N PRO A 2 -12.02 -58.65 72.16
CA PRO A 2 -11.29 -58.05 71.05
C PRO A 2 -9.80 -58.41 71.09
N ILE A 3 -9.11 -58.26 69.97
CA ILE A 3 -7.93 -57.39 69.76
C ILE A 3 -7.42 -57.60 68.32
N PRO A 4 -7.17 -56.52 67.55
CA PRO A 4 -6.83 -56.54 66.13
C PRO A 4 -5.31 -56.50 65.92
N LEU A 5 -4.81 -56.72 64.68
CA LEU A 5 -3.54 -56.13 64.23
C LEU A 5 -3.43 -56.00 62.70
N LYS A 6 -2.86 -54.86 62.32
CA LYS A 6 -2.79 -54.18 61.02
C LYS A 6 -1.98 -54.90 59.94
N LYS A 7 -2.40 -54.70 58.69
CA LYS A 7 -1.61 -54.84 57.45
C LYS A 7 -0.72 -53.61 57.21
N ALA A 8 0.49 -53.85 56.70
CA ALA A 8 1.26 -53.06 55.70
C ALA A 8 2.71 -53.60 55.70
N SER A 9 3.49 -53.65 54.63
CA SER A 9 3.30 -53.46 53.19
C SER A 9 4.58 -54.04 52.54
N ARG A 10 4.45 -54.59 51.32
CA ARG A 10 5.56 -55.12 50.50
C ARG A 10 6.38 -53.94 49.95
N CYS A 11 7.73 -53.91 49.97
CA CYS A 11 8.69 -54.63 49.10
C CYS A 11 8.21 -54.74 47.64
N LEU A 12 8.93 -54.42 46.57
CA LEU A 12 10.23 -53.85 46.26
C LEU A 12 10.21 -53.73 44.71
N SER A 13 11.19 -53.02 44.15
CA SER A 13 11.74 -53.26 42.80
C SER A 13 11.03 -52.59 41.62
N LEU A 14 11.59 -51.50 41.06
CA LEU A 14 12.61 -51.46 39.99
C LEU A 14 12.02 -51.80 38.61
N CYS A 15 12.05 -50.85 37.65
CA CYS A 15 12.56 -51.08 36.28
C CYS A 15 12.49 -49.85 35.33
N ILE A 16 13.68 -49.45 34.84
CA ILE A 16 14.07 -49.27 33.42
C ILE A 16 13.56 -48.05 32.59
N ARG A 17 14.44 -47.03 32.51
CA ARG A 17 15.01 -46.25 31.36
C ARG A 17 14.11 -45.41 30.40
N PRO A 18 14.69 -44.60 29.46
CA PRO A 18 14.44 -43.16 29.32
C PRO A 18 13.66 -42.87 28.02
N SER A 19 13.20 -41.64 27.75
CA SER A 19 13.00 -41.11 26.37
C SER A 19 12.10 -39.86 26.31
N TYR A 20 12.67 -38.77 25.80
CA TYR A 20 12.10 -37.80 24.84
C TYR A 20 10.69 -37.19 25.07
N LYS A 21 10.11 -37.23 26.27
CA LYS A 21 8.75 -36.66 26.49
C LYS A 21 8.70 -35.19 26.92
N LEU A 22 9.82 -34.55 27.21
CA LEU A 22 9.80 -33.16 27.70
C LEU A 22 10.00 -32.08 26.62
N LEU A 23 10.34 -32.43 25.37
CA LEU A 23 10.62 -31.42 24.33
C LEU A 23 9.45 -31.13 23.38
N ALA A 24 8.33 -31.86 23.46
CA ALA A 24 7.24 -31.74 22.49
C ALA A 24 6.12 -30.76 22.89
N ILE A 25 6.07 -30.29 24.14
CA ILE A 25 4.98 -29.41 24.63
C ILE A 25 5.32 -27.92 24.45
N VAL A 26 6.58 -27.54 24.26
CA VAL A 26 6.98 -26.14 24.06
C VAL A 26 6.92 -25.69 22.59
N PHE A 27 6.75 -26.62 21.64
CA PHE A 27 6.71 -26.29 20.21
C PHE A 27 5.30 -26.03 19.64
N TYR A 28 4.23 -26.20 20.45
CA TYR A 28 2.84 -26.07 19.97
C TYR A 28 2.16 -24.72 20.27
N SER A 29 2.86 -23.78 20.92
CA SER A 29 2.29 -22.49 21.34
C SER A 29 2.63 -21.30 20.44
N LEU A 30 3.10 -21.54 19.21
CA LEU A 30 3.46 -20.51 18.23
C LEU A 30 2.62 -20.59 16.94
N LEU A 31 1.38 -21.08 17.03
CA LEU A 31 0.36 -20.80 16.03
C LEU A 31 -0.21 -19.41 16.32
N THR A 32 0.58 -18.37 16.04
CA THR A 32 0.08 -17.01 15.96
C THR A 32 -0.90 -16.95 14.79
N SER A 33 -2.20 -16.93 15.11
CA SER A 33 -3.24 -16.59 14.15
C SER A 33 -2.95 -15.18 13.63
N THR A 34 -2.41 -15.06 12.42
CA THR A 34 -2.38 -13.79 11.72
C THR A 34 -3.83 -13.43 11.43
N ALA A 35 -4.39 -12.49 12.19
CA ALA A 35 -5.63 -11.85 11.79
C ALA A 35 -5.35 -11.20 10.43
N ALA A 36 -6.08 -11.63 9.40
CA ALA A 36 -6.07 -10.92 8.13
C ALA A 36 -6.65 -9.53 8.40
N ILE A 37 -5.88 -8.50 8.04
CA ILE A 37 -6.27 -7.11 8.17
C ILE A 37 -6.69 -6.65 6.79
N ALA A 38 -7.83 -5.95 6.69
CA ALA A 38 -8.22 -5.33 5.44
C ALA A 38 -7.40 -4.04 5.28
N ASP A 39 -6.48 -4.06 4.32
CA ASP A 39 -5.68 -2.88 3.98
C ASP A 39 -6.55 -1.84 3.26
N ALA A 40 -6.30 -0.56 3.54
CA ALA A 40 -7.08 0.58 3.07
C ALA A 40 -6.22 1.52 2.23
N ASP A 41 -6.80 2.00 1.14
CA ASP A 41 -6.10 2.87 0.17
C ASP A 41 -7.06 3.96 -0.33
N PHE A 42 -6.64 5.21 -0.23
CA PHE A 42 -7.32 6.34 -0.85
C PHE A 42 -6.68 6.69 -2.20
N ARG A 43 -7.51 6.94 -3.21
CA ARG A 43 -7.06 7.44 -4.51
C ARG A 43 -7.84 8.67 -4.90
N VAL A 44 -7.12 9.69 -5.36
CA VAL A 44 -7.73 10.85 -6.02
C VAL A 44 -8.24 10.42 -7.40
N VAL A 45 -9.50 10.74 -7.71
CA VAL A 45 -10.18 10.33 -8.94
C VAL A 45 -10.34 11.50 -9.92
N SER A 46 -10.23 12.73 -9.43
CA SER A 46 -10.35 13.96 -10.21
C SER A 46 -9.29 14.99 -9.81
N ALA A 47 -9.05 15.98 -10.67
CA ALA A 47 -8.11 17.06 -10.34
C ALA A 47 -8.54 17.78 -9.06
N ILE A 48 -7.58 18.07 -8.18
CA ILE A 48 -7.81 18.76 -6.91
C ILE A 48 -8.21 20.21 -7.22
N ASN A 49 -9.44 20.60 -6.83
CA ASN A 49 -9.91 21.97 -6.97
C ASN A 49 -9.57 22.76 -5.70
N GLN A 50 -8.45 23.49 -5.75
CA GLN A 50 -7.97 24.29 -4.63
C GLN A 50 -8.88 25.47 -4.30
N ASP A 51 -9.50 26.10 -5.29
CA ASP A 51 -10.35 27.28 -5.13
C ASP A 51 -11.63 26.95 -4.36
N GLN A 52 -12.23 25.79 -4.64
CA GLN A 52 -13.45 25.32 -4.00
C GLN A 52 -13.18 24.36 -2.84
N GLN A 53 -11.91 24.06 -2.55
CA GLN A 53 -11.47 23.04 -1.60
C GLN A 53 -12.21 21.73 -1.80
N LEU A 54 -12.18 21.19 -3.02
CA LEU A 54 -12.99 20.06 -3.44
C LEU A 54 -12.13 19.03 -4.18
N VAL A 55 -12.34 17.75 -3.87
CA VAL A 55 -11.67 16.62 -4.55
C VAL A 55 -12.53 15.37 -4.46
N ASP A 56 -12.55 14.57 -5.52
CA ASP A 56 -13.19 13.27 -5.51
C ASP A 56 -12.18 12.18 -5.14
N TYR A 57 -12.53 11.35 -4.16
CA TYR A 57 -11.76 10.21 -3.72
C TYR A 57 -12.46 8.89 -4.02
N GLN A 58 -11.65 7.84 -4.15
CA GLN A 58 -12.07 6.46 -4.03
C GLN A 58 -11.31 5.81 -2.88
N LEU A 59 -12.05 5.32 -1.88
CA LEU A 59 -11.54 4.38 -0.90
C LEU A 59 -11.62 2.96 -1.46
N THR A 60 -10.54 2.20 -1.31
CA THR A 60 -10.49 0.76 -1.60
C THR A 60 -10.09 -0.01 -0.35
N LEU A 61 -10.82 -1.07 0.00
CA LEU A 61 -10.47 -2.03 1.07
C LEU A 61 -10.24 -3.41 0.44
N THR A 62 -9.11 -4.06 0.75
CA THR A 62 -8.64 -5.28 0.05
C THR A 62 -9.40 -6.57 0.38
N ASP A 63 -9.92 -6.73 1.61
CA ASP A 63 -10.71 -7.91 2.02
C ASP A 63 -12.03 -7.50 2.68
N CYS A 64 -13.01 -7.21 1.84
CA CYS A 64 -14.30 -6.66 2.25
C CYS A 64 -15.14 -7.64 3.08
N GLN A 65 -14.82 -8.94 3.05
CA GLN A 65 -15.57 -9.96 3.82
C GLN A 65 -15.31 -9.86 5.31
N LEU A 66 -14.18 -9.28 5.70
CA LEU A 66 -13.83 -9.08 7.10
C LEU A 66 -14.45 -7.81 7.67
N VAL A 67 -14.85 -6.88 6.79
CA VAL A 67 -15.39 -5.57 7.16
C VAL A 67 -16.91 -5.67 7.37
N GLU A 68 -17.40 -5.08 8.45
CA GLU A 68 -18.83 -4.91 8.70
C GLU A 68 -19.32 -3.56 8.16
N LYS A 69 -18.64 -2.49 8.57
CA LYS A 69 -18.93 -1.11 8.18
C LYS A 69 -17.66 -0.27 8.25
N PHE A 70 -17.69 0.88 7.62
CA PHE A 70 -16.62 1.84 7.71
C PHE A 70 -17.20 3.26 7.73
N GLU A 71 -16.52 4.17 8.42
CA GLU A 71 -16.85 5.58 8.48
C GLU A 71 -15.74 6.38 7.81
N VAL A 72 -16.09 7.13 6.77
CA VAL A 72 -15.14 7.95 6.02
C VAL A 72 -15.32 9.40 6.44
N THR A 73 -14.20 10.08 6.67
CA THR A 73 -14.14 11.50 7.00
C THR A 73 -13.12 12.20 6.11
N ALA A 74 -13.48 13.35 5.53
CA ALA A 74 -12.57 14.18 4.75
C ALA A 74 -13.11 15.62 4.68
N GLY A 75 -12.46 16.51 5.42
CA GLY A 75 -12.97 17.84 5.70
C GLY A 75 -14.38 17.84 6.30
N THR A 76 -15.36 18.38 5.59
CA THR A 76 -16.77 18.39 6.03
C THR A 76 -17.57 17.17 5.57
N PHE A 77 -16.97 16.28 4.75
CA PHE A 77 -17.57 15.01 4.41
C PHE A 77 -17.40 14.04 5.58
N SER A 78 -18.51 13.42 6.02
CA SER A 78 -18.52 12.36 7.03
C SER A 78 -19.71 11.45 6.74
N GLU A 79 -19.44 10.17 6.50
CA GLU A 79 -20.50 9.19 6.25
C GLU A 79 -20.09 7.79 6.73
N THR A 80 -21.03 7.08 7.36
CA THR A 80 -20.90 5.66 7.67
C THR A 80 -21.55 4.82 6.58
N LYS A 81 -20.82 3.82 6.06
CA LYS A 81 -21.30 2.88 5.06
C LYS A 81 -21.16 1.43 5.54
N VAL A 82 -22.12 0.61 5.14
CA VAL A 82 -22.02 -0.85 5.27
C VAL A 82 -21.12 -1.37 4.15
N ALA A 83 -20.21 -2.28 4.49
CA ALA A 83 -19.30 -2.87 3.52
C ALA A 83 -20.07 -3.66 2.46
N THR A 84 -19.84 -3.33 1.18
CA THR A 84 -20.41 -4.05 0.04
C THR A 84 -19.26 -4.53 -0.83
N VAL A 85 -19.27 -5.84 -1.10
CA VAL A 85 -18.20 -6.54 -1.80
C VAL A 85 -18.38 -6.41 -3.30
N ASP A 86 -17.27 -6.19 -4.02
CA ASP A 86 -17.23 -6.26 -5.48
C ASP A 86 -16.77 -7.64 -6.00
N ASP A 87 -16.70 -7.81 -7.32
CA ASP A 87 -16.31 -9.07 -7.98
C ASP A 87 -14.89 -9.57 -7.61
N GLN A 88 -14.07 -8.72 -6.97
CA GLN A 88 -12.68 -8.98 -6.59
C GLN A 88 -12.49 -9.05 -5.08
N ASN A 89 -13.58 -9.19 -4.32
CA ASN A 89 -13.58 -9.25 -2.86
C ASN A 89 -13.17 -7.93 -2.15
N ARG A 90 -13.30 -6.79 -2.83
CA ARG A 90 -12.92 -5.47 -2.30
C ARG A 90 -14.13 -4.63 -1.95
N CYS A 91 -13.98 -3.70 -1.02
CA CYS A 91 -14.95 -2.62 -0.85
C CYS A 91 -14.44 -1.43 -1.65
N ARG A 92 -15.27 -0.85 -2.52
CA ARG A 92 -14.97 0.42 -3.18
C ARG A 92 -16.03 1.45 -2.86
N PHE A 93 -15.60 2.64 -2.45
CA PHE A 93 -16.50 3.73 -2.13
C PHE A 93 -15.96 5.05 -2.65
N GLN A 94 -16.76 5.72 -3.47
CA GLN A 94 -16.43 7.04 -4.01
C GLN A 94 -17.19 8.12 -3.27
N PHE A 95 -16.50 9.22 -2.97
CA PHE A 95 -17.07 10.37 -2.28
C PHE A 95 -16.32 11.65 -2.65
N THR A 96 -16.99 12.79 -2.46
CA THR A 96 -16.40 14.11 -2.67
C THR A 96 -16.09 14.74 -1.31
N ALA A 97 -14.80 14.98 -1.05
CA ALA A 97 -14.36 15.72 0.11
C ALA A 97 -14.47 17.22 -0.15
N LYS A 98 -14.82 17.99 0.88
CA LYS A 98 -14.94 19.45 0.76
C LYS A 98 -14.59 20.21 2.05
N GLY A 99 -14.08 21.42 1.90
CA GLY A 99 -13.78 22.34 3.00
C GLY A 99 -12.40 22.11 3.63
N ASN A 100 -12.15 22.68 4.81
CA ASN A 100 -10.87 22.51 5.51
C ASN A 100 -10.53 21.03 5.71
N ASN A 101 -9.27 20.63 5.51
CA ASN A 101 -8.80 19.24 5.59
C ASN A 101 -9.41 18.27 4.54
N TYR A 102 -9.97 18.77 3.44
CA TYR A 102 -10.38 17.92 2.30
C TYR A 102 -9.24 17.10 1.69
N LEU A 103 -7.98 17.50 1.93
CA LEU A 103 -6.77 16.79 1.48
C LEU A 103 -6.27 15.71 2.43
N ALA A 104 -6.93 15.48 3.57
CA ALA A 104 -6.53 14.49 4.55
C ALA A 104 -7.69 13.53 4.86
N PRO A 105 -8.06 12.65 3.91
CA PRO A 105 -9.11 11.67 4.13
C PRO A 105 -8.67 10.62 5.17
N SER A 106 -9.64 10.15 5.94
CA SER A 106 -9.47 9.13 6.95
C SER A 106 -10.67 8.18 6.95
N VAL A 107 -10.41 6.91 7.23
CA VAL A 107 -11.44 5.89 7.39
C VAL A 107 -11.26 5.16 8.71
N GLN A 108 -12.35 5.02 9.45
CA GLN A 108 -12.46 4.09 10.56
C GLN A 108 -13.19 2.82 10.10
N ILE A 109 -12.52 1.69 10.16
CA ILE A 109 -13.00 0.38 9.69
C ILE A 109 -13.46 -0.41 10.92
N THR A 110 -14.71 -0.86 10.93
CA THR A 110 -15.21 -1.82 11.92
C THR A 110 -15.27 -3.20 11.26
N PHE A 111 -14.50 -4.14 11.80
CA PHE A 111 -14.49 -5.52 11.35
C PHE A 111 -15.64 -6.32 11.97
N LYS A 112 -16.05 -7.41 11.32
CA LYS A 112 -17.07 -8.35 11.83
C LYS A 112 -16.69 -9.00 13.16
N THR A 113 -15.42 -8.95 13.54
CA THR A 113 -14.91 -9.39 14.85
C THR A 113 -15.16 -8.37 15.96
N GLY A 114 -15.60 -7.15 15.62
CA GLY A 114 -15.71 -6.00 16.51
C GLY A 114 -14.43 -5.19 16.65
N MET A 115 -13.32 -5.62 16.02
CA MET A 115 -12.09 -4.83 15.96
C MET A 115 -12.32 -3.53 15.18
N VAL A 116 -11.64 -2.46 15.59
CA VAL A 116 -11.69 -1.16 14.90
C VAL A 116 -10.28 -0.74 14.55
N GLU A 117 -10.10 -0.30 13.31
CA GLU A 117 -8.84 0.23 12.78
C GLU A 117 -9.08 1.58 12.11
N THR A 118 -8.08 2.45 12.15
CA THR A 118 -8.13 3.74 11.47
C THR A 118 -6.99 3.84 10.49
N HIS A 119 -7.29 4.25 9.26
CA HIS A 119 -6.32 4.56 8.23
C HIS A 119 -6.52 5.99 7.74
N SER A 120 -5.44 6.71 7.52
CA SER A 120 -5.48 8.10 7.06
C SER A 120 -4.35 8.39 6.10
N GLU A 121 -4.65 9.14 5.06
CA GLU A 121 -3.68 9.60 4.07
C GLU A 121 -3.69 11.12 3.99
N THR A 122 -2.69 11.70 3.34
CA THR A 122 -2.62 13.13 3.10
C THR A 122 -2.13 13.37 1.68
N PHE A 123 -2.82 14.26 0.99
CA PHE A 123 -2.57 14.63 -0.38
C PHE A 123 -2.13 16.09 -0.45
N THR A 124 -1.38 16.41 -1.48
CA THR A 124 -0.99 17.78 -1.82
C THR A 124 -1.39 18.03 -3.26
N ALA A 125 -1.97 19.20 -3.54
CA ALA A 125 -2.18 19.61 -4.92
C ALA A 125 -0.83 19.96 -5.56
N GLU A 126 -0.60 19.39 -6.74
CA GLU A 126 0.49 19.75 -7.62
C GLU A 126 0.36 21.24 -7.96
N SER A 127 1.43 22.00 -7.73
CA SER A 127 1.42 23.45 -7.85
C SER A 127 2.29 23.95 -9.00
N LEU A 128 3.18 23.09 -9.50
CA LEU A 128 4.13 23.43 -10.54
C LEU A 128 4.01 22.39 -11.66
N PRO A 129 3.79 22.80 -12.92
CA PRO A 129 3.85 21.86 -14.02
C PRO A 129 5.27 21.28 -14.13
N PRO A 130 5.42 20.00 -14.53
CA PRO A 130 6.73 19.40 -14.74
C PRO A 130 7.48 20.18 -15.81
N THR A 131 8.76 20.45 -15.56
CA THR A 131 9.62 21.18 -16.51
C THR A 131 10.62 20.23 -17.14
N ILE A 132 10.82 20.37 -18.45
CA ILE A 132 11.83 19.62 -19.22
C ILE A 132 12.81 20.62 -19.83
N ASN A 133 14.10 20.41 -19.57
CA ASN A 133 15.17 21.20 -20.16
C ASN A 133 16.03 20.30 -21.04
N LEU A 134 16.33 20.76 -22.25
CA LEU A 134 17.30 20.13 -23.14
C LEU A 134 18.71 20.62 -22.75
N ASN A 135 19.53 19.75 -22.18
CA ASN A 135 20.85 20.09 -21.68
C ASN A 135 21.88 20.12 -22.80
N SER A 136 21.86 19.12 -23.69
CA SER A 136 22.78 19.08 -24.82
C SER A 136 22.33 18.15 -25.94
N VAL A 137 22.81 18.44 -27.15
CA VAL A 137 22.72 17.58 -28.33
C VAL A 137 24.11 17.54 -28.96
N ASN A 138 24.80 16.42 -28.80
CA ASN A 138 26.19 16.27 -29.18
C ASN A 138 26.39 15.03 -30.02
N VAL A 139 27.38 15.06 -30.91
CA VAL A 139 27.85 13.86 -31.58
C VAL A 139 29.02 13.29 -30.79
N ILE A 140 28.92 12.03 -30.39
CA ILE A 140 29.97 11.32 -29.63
C ILE A 140 30.49 10.14 -30.45
N PHE A 141 31.72 9.73 -30.16
CA PHE A 141 32.34 8.56 -30.75
C PHE A 141 32.56 7.49 -29.69
N ILE A 142 32.01 6.30 -29.92
CA ILE A 142 32.19 5.13 -29.06
C ILE A 142 32.67 3.99 -29.97
N ASP A 143 33.84 3.43 -29.69
CA ASP A 143 34.47 2.34 -30.46
C ASP A 143 34.59 2.62 -31.97
N GLY A 144 34.91 3.87 -32.32
CA GLY A 144 35.05 4.33 -33.71
C GLY A 144 33.73 4.53 -34.46
N GLN A 145 32.59 4.33 -33.80
CA GLN A 145 31.25 4.58 -34.35
C GLN A 145 30.68 5.91 -33.84
N GLN A 146 29.92 6.59 -34.69
CA GLN A 146 29.33 7.90 -34.39
C GLN A 146 27.91 7.75 -33.83
N TYR A 147 27.61 8.44 -32.73
CA TYR A 147 26.31 8.47 -32.09
C TYR A 147 25.85 9.90 -31.84
N LEU A 148 24.53 10.12 -31.86
CA LEU A 148 23.92 11.35 -31.36
C LEU A 148 23.55 11.15 -29.88
N ALA A 149 24.22 11.88 -29.00
CA ALA A 149 23.90 11.95 -27.58
C ALA A 149 22.98 13.14 -27.32
N VAL A 150 21.76 12.86 -26.86
CA VAL A 150 20.81 13.87 -26.39
C VAL A 150 20.68 13.74 -24.88
N SER A 151 20.89 14.85 -24.17
CA SER A 151 20.72 14.91 -22.71
C SER A 151 19.63 15.92 -22.38
N ALA A 152 18.68 15.48 -21.56
CA ALA A 152 17.60 16.30 -21.05
C ALA A 152 17.41 16.01 -19.57
N SER A 153 17.02 17.02 -18.81
CA SER A 153 16.65 16.94 -17.41
C SER A 153 15.18 17.30 -17.26
N ALA A 154 14.43 16.45 -16.56
CA ALA A 154 13.05 16.72 -16.20
C ALA A 154 12.94 16.85 -14.67
N THR A 155 12.16 17.82 -14.21
CA THR A 155 11.93 18.08 -12.78
C THR A 155 10.45 18.33 -12.54
N ASP A 156 9.95 17.79 -11.44
CA ASP A 156 8.56 17.88 -11.01
C ASP A 156 8.49 17.92 -9.48
N ASP A 157 7.40 18.45 -8.90
CA ASP A 157 7.22 18.56 -7.45
C ASP A 157 6.48 17.35 -6.82
N VAL A 158 5.81 16.53 -7.63
CA VAL A 158 5.16 15.28 -7.19
C VAL A 158 5.81 14.05 -7.84
N ASP A 159 5.49 13.73 -9.09
CA ASP A 159 5.94 12.53 -9.79
C ASP A 159 5.72 12.64 -11.32
N ILE A 160 6.76 12.33 -12.09
CA ILE A 160 6.66 12.31 -13.56
C ILE A 160 6.06 10.99 -14.04
N SER A 161 4.82 11.05 -14.54
CA SER A 161 4.11 9.88 -15.06
C SER A 161 4.56 9.44 -16.47
N TYR A 162 5.00 10.37 -17.32
CA TYR A 162 5.42 10.07 -18.69
C TYR A 162 6.39 11.11 -19.29
N LEU A 163 7.35 10.65 -20.09
CA LEU A 163 8.24 11.49 -20.90
C LEU A 163 8.31 10.94 -22.34
N ALA A 164 8.13 11.82 -23.32
CA ALA A 164 8.32 11.50 -24.74
C ALA A 164 9.32 12.46 -25.38
N PHE A 165 10.21 11.90 -26.19
CA PHE A 165 11.13 12.67 -27.02
C PHE A 165 10.93 12.26 -28.49
N SER A 166 10.79 13.25 -29.37
CA SER A 166 10.86 13.07 -30.82
C SER A 166 12.11 13.79 -31.32
N ILE A 167 13.12 13.01 -31.74
CA ILE A 167 14.40 13.55 -32.20
C ILE A 167 14.44 13.47 -33.72
N VAL A 168 14.38 14.63 -34.37
CA VAL A 168 14.55 14.74 -35.82
C VAL A 168 16.01 15.09 -36.11
N GLY A 169 16.74 14.14 -36.69
CA GLY A 169 18.10 14.38 -37.16
C GLY A 169 18.10 14.95 -38.58
N LEU A 170 18.69 16.13 -38.78
CA LEU A 170 18.96 16.66 -40.12
C LEU A 170 20.34 16.19 -40.58
N ARG A 171 20.44 15.62 -41.78
CA ARG A 171 21.75 15.34 -42.37
C ARG A 171 22.37 16.65 -42.83
N ALA A 172 23.66 16.83 -42.57
CA ALA A 172 24.39 18.00 -43.05
C ALA A 172 24.40 18.11 -44.60
N SER A 173 24.17 17.02 -45.34
CA SER A 173 23.96 17.04 -46.78
C SER A 173 22.70 17.82 -47.17
N ASP A 174 21.65 17.73 -46.36
CA ASP A 174 20.33 18.26 -46.68
C ASP A 174 20.29 19.77 -46.41
N LEU A 175 20.99 20.23 -45.36
CA LEU A 175 21.25 21.66 -45.11
C LEU A 175 22.03 22.32 -46.25
N ARG A 176 23.04 21.63 -46.80
CA ARG A 176 23.82 22.15 -47.95
C ARG A 176 22.98 22.21 -49.23
N ALA A 177 22.03 21.28 -49.40
CA ALA A 177 21.12 21.28 -50.55
C ALA A 177 20.10 22.42 -50.50
N ALA A 178 19.84 22.99 -49.31
CA ALA A 178 18.93 24.12 -49.09
C ALA A 178 19.63 25.50 -49.10
N ASN A 179 20.82 25.60 -49.70
CA ASN A 179 21.69 26.80 -49.78
C ASN A 179 22.41 27.25 -48.50
N GLY A 180 22.30 26.53 -47.38
CA GLY A 180 23.00 26.87 -46.14
C GLY A 180 22.32 27.99 -45.36
#